data_AF-A0A1V4RY76-F1
#
_entry.id   AF-A0A1V4RY76-F1
#
_cell.length_a   1.000
_cell.length_b   1.000
_cell.length_c   1.000
_cell.angle_alpha   90.00
_cell.angle_beta   90.00
_cell.angle_gamma   90.00
#
_symmetry.space_group_name_H-M   'P 1'
#
loop_
_entity.id
_entity.type
_entity.pdbx_description
1 polymer ?
#
loop_
_entity_poly.entity_id
_entity_poly.type
_entity_poly.pdbx_seq_one_letter_code
_entity_poly.pdbx_strand_id
1 'polypeptide(L)' 'MRTLKVIILAGLIGLATTFTGCGGGGSKVQSETITTTLGQELMDLDAAYKKGVINEKEYEKAKKTVLKKYNK' A
#
# COMPACT_ATOMS: atom_id res chain seq x y z
N MET A 1 -0.17 14.60 -47.63
CA MET A 1 0.44 13.54 -46.76
C MET A 1 1.26 14.11 -45.59
N ARG A 2 0.97 15.33 -45.08
CA ARG A 2 1.64 15.90 -43.89
C ARG A 2 0.78 15.80 -42.63
N THR A 3 -0.53 15.71 -42.79
CA THR A 3 -1.52 15.58 -41.71
C THR A 3 -1.67 14.16 -41.17
N LEU A 4 -1.26 13.13 -41.93
CA LEU A 4 -1.31 11.73 -41.50
C LEU A 4 -0.23 11.39 -40.45
N LYS A 5 0.91 12.10 -40.47
CA LYS A 5 2.00 11.92 -39.49
C LYS A 5 1.70 12.54 -38.13
N VAL A 6 0.82 13.55 -38.07
CA VAL A 6 0.43 14.23 -36.83
C VAL A 6 -0.54 13.37 -36.01
N ILE A 7 -1.39 12.58 -36.66
CA ILE A 7 -2.34 11.66 -36.00
C ILE A 7 -1.60 10.52 -35.28
N ILE A 8 -0.50 10.02 -35.86
CA ILE A 8 0.30 8.94 -35.25
C ILE A 8 1.09 9.45 -34.03
N LEU A 9 1.52 10.72 -34.03
CA LEU A 9 2.25 11.31 -32.90
C LEU A 9 1.32 11.74 -31.74
N ALA A 10 0.05 12.02 -32.03
CA ALA A 10 -0.96 12.33 -31.01
C ALA A 10 -1.55 11.08 -30.32
N GLY A 11 -1.25 9.87 -30.81
CA GLY A 11 -1.68 8.60 -30.20
C GLY A 11 -0.97 8.24 -28.89
N LEU A 12 0.09 8.97 -28.51
CA LEU A 12 0.90 8.69 -27.31
C LEU A 12 0.48 9.48 -26.06
N ILE A 13 -0.54 10.35 -26.14
CA ILE A 13 -0.97 11.24 -25.04
C ILE A 13 -2.43 10.95 -24.60
N GLY A 14 -3.01 9.82 -25.03
CA GLY A 14 -4.41 9.46 -24.78
C GLY A 14 -4.70 8.68 -23.49
N LEU A 15 -3.80 8.65 -22.50
CA LEU A 15 -3.94 7.83 -21.28
C LEU A 15 -4.32 8.61 -20.01
N ALA A 16 -4.94 9.79 -20.15
CA ALA A 16 -5.24 10.69 -19.02
C ALA A 16 -6.73 10.79 -18.62
N THR A 17 -7.61 9.89 -19.06
CA THR A 17 -9.04 9.97 -18.69
C THR A 17 -9.63 8.63 -18.26
N THR A 18 -9.24 8.16 -17.08
CA THR A 18 -10.00 7.13 -16.33
C THR A 18 -10.20 7.59 -14.89
N PHE A 19 -10.88 8.71 -14.72
CA PHE A 19 -11.54 9.05 -13.47
C PHE A 19 -13.03 9.13 -13.75
N THR A 20 -13.79 8.13 -13.31
CA THR A 20 -15.05 8.27 -12.56
C THR A 20 -15.77 6.92 -12.47
N GLY A 21 -16.06 6.47 -11.25
CA GLY A 21 -17.20 5.59 -11.00
C GLY A 21 -16.89 4.29 -10.28
N CYS A 22 -16.66 4.34 -8.97
CA CYS A 22 -17.07 3.24 -8.09
C CYS A 22 -17.78 3.83 -6.88
N GLY A 23 -19.09 4.04 -7.03
CA GLY A 23 -20.02 4.09 -5.91
C GLY A 23 -20.31 2.65 -5.49
N GLY A 24 -20.19 2.38 -4.20
CA GLY A 24 -20.45 1.06 -3.64
C GLY A 24 -20.28 1.09 -2.14
N GLY A 25 -21.36 1.47 -1.45
CA GLY A 25 -21.45 1.40 0.01
C GLY A 25 -21.33 -0.03 0.52
N GLY A 26 -21.00 -0.15 1.80
CA GLY A 26 -20.96 -1.42 2.51
C GLY A 26 -19.77 -1.47 3.43
N SER A 27 -19.97 -1.01 4.67
CA SER A 27 -19.08 -1.25 5.80
C SER A 27 -18.71 -2.73 5.85
N LYS A 28 -17.51 -3.08 5.36
CA LYS A 28 -16.90 -4.36 5.67
C LYS A 28 -16.11 -4.12 6.95
N VAL A 29 -16.78 -4.32 8.08
CA VAL A 29 -16.10 -4.59 9.35
C VAL A 29 -15.38 -5.91 9.14
N GLN A 30 -14.18 -5.83 8.57
CA GLN A 30 -13.22 -6.91 8.68
C GLN A 30 -12.81 -6.90 10.13
N SER A 31 -13.48 -7.74 10.94
CA SER A 31 -12.81 -8.32 12.09
C SER A 31 -11.59 -9.04 11.52
N GLU A 32 -10.48 -8.33 11.42
CA GLU A 32 -9.18 -8.95 11.29
C GLU A 32 -9.04 -9.80 12.54
N THR A 33 -9.28 -11.10 12.41
CA THR A 33 -8.85 -12.10 13.36
C THR A 33 -7.32 -12.00 13.38
N ILE A 34 -6.80 -11.07 14.18
CA ILE A 34 -5.38 -10.98 14.51
C ILE A 34 -5.11 -12.19 15.41
N THR A 35 -4.87 -13.35 14.77
CA THR A 35 -4.48 -14.58 15.45
C THR A 35 -3.03 -14.55 15.91
N THR A 36 -2.30 -13.49 15.58
CA THR A 36 -0.93 -13.23 16.02
C THR A 36 -0.92 -12.45 17.32
N THR A 37 -0.12 -12.93 18.27
CA THR A 37 0.14 -12.17 19.49
C THR A 37 1.06 -11.00 19.20
N LEU A 38 0.96 -9.92 19.99
CA LEU A 38 1.87 -8.76 19.89
C LEU A 38 3.35 -9.17 19.81
N GLY A 39 3.72 -10.20 20.58
CA GLY A 39 5.08 -10.74 20.58
C GLY A 39 5.52 -11.30 19.23
N GLN A 40 4.65 -11.99 18.50
CA GLN A 40 4.96 -12.55 17.18
C GLN A 40 5.16 -11.45 16.14
N GLU A 41 4.26 -10.46 16.10
CA GLU A 41 4.39 -9.34 15.15
C GLU A 41 5.69 -8.55 15.38
N LEU A 42 6.10 -8.37 16.64
CA LEU A 42 7.36 -7.70 16.98
C LEU A 42 8.59 -8.54 16.60
N MET A 43 8.54 -9.86 16.78
CA MET A 43 9.62 -10.77 16.39
C MET A 43 9.81 -10.81 14.88
N ASP A 44 8.72 -10.85 14.12
CA ASP A 44 8.76 -10.84 12.65
C ASP A 44 9.32 -9.53 12.11
N LEU A 45 8.92 -8.40 12.73
CA LEU A 45 9.44 -7.08 12.39
C LEU A 45 10.95 -6.97 12.68
N ASP A 46 11.43 -7.49 13.81
CA ASP A 46 12.85 -7.54 14.16
C ASP A 46 13.64 -8.45 13.22
N ALA A 47 13.08 -9.58 12.84
CA ALA A 47 13.68 -10.49 11.86
C ALA A 47 13.81 -9.81 10.49
N ALA A 48 12.81 -9.05 10.04
CA ALA A 48 12.85 -8.30 8.79
C ALA A 48 13.96 -7.22 8.80
N TYR A 49 14.13 -6.51 9.92
CA TYR A 49 15.20 -5.54 10.10
C TYR A 49 16.59 -6.22 10.07
N LYS A 50 16.77 -7.30 10.82
CA LYS A 50 18.04 -8.07 10.83
C LYS A 50 18.39 -8.67 9.47
N LYS A 51 17.39 -9.06 8.69
CA LYS A 51 17.55 -9.53 7.31
C LYS A 51 17.83 -8.39 6.31
N GLY A 52 17.79 -7.14 6.74
CA GLY A 52 17.98 -5.97 5.88
C GLY A 52 16.82 -5.72 4.91
N VAL A 53 15.65 -6.34 5.16
CA VAL A 53 14.44 -6.17 4.33
C VAL A 53 13.85 -4.78 4.53
N ILE A 54 13.97 -4.24 5.74
CA ILE A 54 13.53 -2.89 6.10
C ILE A 54 14.68 -2.12 6.74
N ASN A 55 14.64 -0.80 6.62
CA ASN A 55 15.61 0.06 7.30
C ASN A 55 15.16 0.41 8.73
N GLU A 56 16.05 1.02 9.51
CA GLU A 56 15.80 1.38 10.91
C GLU A 56 14.59 2.32 11.09
N LYS A 57 14.39 3.27 10.16
CA LYS A 57 13.27 4.21 10.22
C LYS A 57 11.94 3.50 10.04
N GLU A 58 11.89 2.54 9.13
CA GLU A 58 10.72 1.70 8.86
C GLU A 58 10.43 0.77 10.05
N TYR A 59 11.48 0.17 10.62
CA TYR A 59 11.38 -0.65 11.82
C TYR A 59 10.75 0.12 12.98
N GLU A 60 11.28 1.31 13.31
CA GLU A 60 10.78 2.13 14.41
C GLU A 60 9.32 2.58 14.20
N LYS A 61 8.96 2.94 12.96
CA LYS A 61 7.59 3.34 12.62
C LYS A 61 6.61 2.18 12.75
N ALA A 62 6.99 1.01 12.24
CA ALA A 62 6.18 -0.19 12.33
C ALA A 62 6.02 -0.66 13.78
N LYS A 63 7.09 -0.67 14.58
CA LYS A 63 7.08 -1.03 16.00
C LYS A 63 6.12 -0.15 16.80
N LYS A 64 6.14 1.16 16.57
CA LYS A 64 5.21 2.12 17.21
C LYS A 64 3.76 1.87 16.78
N THR A 65 3.55 1.52 15.52
CA THR A 65 2.21 1.23 14.99
C THR A 65 1.63 -0.04 15.63
N VAL A 66 2.45 -1.10 15.69
CA VAL A 66 2.11 -2.37 16.32
C VAL A 66 1.78 -2.15 17.80
N LEU A 67 2.64 -1.47 18.57
CA LEU A 67 2.37 -1.18 19.99
C LEU A 67 1.10 -0.35 20.20
N LYS A 68 0.83 0.66 19.35
CA LYS A 68 -0.41 1.45 19.42
C LYS A 68 -1.66 0.62 19.13
N LYS A 69 -1.56 -0.41 18.29
CA LYS A 69 -2.68 -1.31 17.96
C LYS A 69 -3.11 -2.13 19.18
N TYR A 70 -2.18 -2.54 20.03
CA TYR A 70 -2.45 -3.37 21.22
C TYR A 70 -2.66 -2.57 22.52
N ASN A 71 -2.19 -1.32 22.59
CA ASN A 71 -2.42 -0.43 23.74
C ASN A 71 -3.75 0.37 23.64
N LYS A 72 -4.68 -0.04 22.77
CA LYS A 72 -5.98 0.61 22.57
C LYS A 72 -7.07 -0.12 23.33
#